data_AF-A0A661WXP8-F1
#
_entry.id   AF-A0A661WXP8-F1
#
_cell.length_a   1.000
_cell.length_b   1.000
_cell.length_c   1.000
_cell.angle_alpha   90.00
_cell.angle_beta   90.00
_cell.angle_gamma   90.00
#
_symmetry.space_group_name_H-M   'P 1'
#
loop_
_entity.id
_entity.type
_entity.pdbx_description
1 polymer ?
#
loop_
_entity_poly.entity_id
_entity_poly.type
_entity_poly.pdbx_seq_one_letter_code
_entity_poly.pdbx_strand_id
1 'polypeptide(L)'
;MEREKLVKRLKEICDFILDHQKEDGQIDLEEAHFIYPTGYNMRAMAAAYKITRKEKYLNGILKWLDLVFSQQNKDGSFWASTTQLENSYGRFVSDTTNGLNVVYNILPYLDEGRKEKYLSGLKKFVNWIIKGEEGRSFILENGACGCGIYKDDKERGRPECLECTAIALCTFLTPYYRITKNTQYLQIATRAVKYILSRQENNGIYPYISKGMNVQAEGDRIIHILHYVLEGLVYYYEHSGIEFFDPLAVEIRQSIKKSCRWLVENQEENGRWGKASSGNDAAKFGGLLLPLNWYLKMAPQEESYKEYEEKVKLSVEKAAKFLLSEEAITEYGILKLIRQNGFGGMALAEIIHPGITMEIGSSEKIEEVAEIKELFPIEILKMLPEAESSFPGMKGWVHQGEKTQVVFWYSKEGCICKEHFHSYPEWGIVVSGYTEVTIEGEKRIYYKGDSFFIPANARHSSKMSKNYRAIDIFASPSHIKVKKEVEYDN
;
A
#
# COMPACT_ATOMS: atom_id res chain seq x y z
N MET A 1 8.13 -13.08 -16.82
CA MET A 1 8.13 -14.10 -15.74
C MET A 1 6.71 -14.58 -15.52
N GLU A 2 6.48 -15.89 -15.40
CA GLU A 2 5.13 -16.46 -15.33
C GLU A 2 4.51 -16.25 -13.95
N ARG A 3 3.42 -15.46 -13.88
CA ARG A 3 2.63 -15.18 -12.67
C ARG A 3 2.26 -16.46 -11.90
N GLU A 4 1.99 -17.55 -12.61
CA GLU A 4 1.64 -18.84 -12.03
C GLU A 4 2.74 -19.40 -11.11
N LYS A 5 4.02 -19.25 -11.48
CA LYS A 5 5.16 -19.70 -10.67
C LYS A 5 5.26 -18.93 -9.36
N LEU A 6 5.05 -17.61 -9.41
CA LEU A 6 5.02 -16.75 -8.22
C LEU A 6 3.87 -17.12 -7.28
N VAL A 7 2.66 -17.28 -7.83
CA VAL A 7 1.49 -17.70 -7.06
C VAL A 7 1.70 -19.08 -6.43
N LYS A 8 2.34 -20.00 -7.16
CA LYS A 8 2.71 -21.33 -6.64
C LYS A 8 3.64 -21.20 -5.45
N ARG A 9 4.75 -20.46 -5.54
CA ARG A 9 5.70 -20.27 -4.43
C ARG A 9 5.06 -19.57 -3.22
N LEU A 10 4.20 -18.57 -3.44
CA LEU A 10 3.46 -17.91 -2.36
C LEU A 10 2.56 -18.91 -1.61
N LYS A 11 1.88 -19.80 -2.33
CA LYS A 11 1.08 -20.86 -1.74
C LYS A 11 1.93 -21.87 -0.98
N GLU A 12 3.08 -22.28 -1.52
CA GLU A 12 4.02 -23.17 -0.84
C GLU A 12 4.44 -22.58 0.53
N ILE A 13 4.76 -21.29 0.57
CA ILE A 13 5.09 -20.58 1.83
C ILE A 13 3.91 -20.58 2.80
N CYS A 14 2.72 -20.20 2.34
CA CYS A 14 1.56 -20.13 3.22
C CYS A 14 1.12 -21.52 3.71
N ASP A 15 1.19 -22.53 2.85
CA ASP A 15 0.86 -23.91 3.19
C ASP A 15 1.87 -24.46 4.21
N PHE A 16 3.16 -24.20 4.03
CA PHE A 16 4.20 -24.56 5.00
C PHE A 16 3.92 -23.99 6.40
N ILE A 17 3.50 -22.72 6.51
CA ILE A 17 3.16 -22.13 7.81
C ILE A 17 1.91 -22.78 8.40
N LEU A 18 0.87 -23.06 7.59
CA LEU A 18 -0.33 -23.73 8.06
C LEU A 18 -0.05 -25.16 8.54
N ASP A 19 0.84 -25.89 7.87
CA ASP A 19 1.23 -27.25 8.27
C ASP A 19 1.92 -27.29 9.65
N HIS A 20 2.51 -26.17 10.08
CA HIS A 20 3.10 -25.98 11.41
C HIS A 20 2.17 -25.26 12.40
N GLN A 21 0.97 -24.83 11.97
CA GLN A 21 0.02 -24.14 12.85
C GLN A 21 -0.83 -25.16 13.61
N LYS A 22 -0.82 -25.04 14.94
CA LYS A 22 -1.64 -25.82 15.86
C LYS A 22 -3.09 -25.33 15.87
N GLU A 23 -4.00 -26.16 16.40
CA GLU A 23 -5.42 -25.83 16.47
C GLU A 23 -5.71 -24.57 17.32
N ASP A 24 -4.88 -24.29 18.32
CA ASP A 24 -4.98 -23.09 19.16
C ASP A 24 -4.40 -21.82 18.50
N GLY A 25 -3.90 -21.92 17.26
CA GLY A 25 -3.31 -20.81 16.51
C GLY A 25 -1.81 -20.61 16.71
N GLN A 26 -1.16 -21.35 17.63
CA GLN A 26 0.30 -21.31 17.78
C GLN A 26 0.99 -21.90 16.55
N ILE A 27 2.19 -21.41 16.24
CA ILE A 27 3.00 -21.94 15.12
C ILE A 27 4.24 -22.64 15.70
N ASP A 28 4.43 -23.90 15.33
CA ASP A 28 5.51 -24.76 15.82
C ASP A 28 6.78 -24.62 14.96
N LEU A 29 7.37 -23.43 15.02
CA LEU A 29 8.64 -23.10 14.36
C LEU A 29 9.53 -22.30 15.30
N GLU A 30 10.84 -22.36 15.09
CA GLU A 30 11.79 -21.52 15.82
C GLU A 30 11.43 -20.03 15.67
N GLU A 31 11.52 -19.28 16.77
CA GLU A 31 11.10 -17.88 16.90
C GLU A 31 9.60 -17.57 16.63
N ALA A 32 8.77 -18.55 16.25
CA ALA A 32 7.37 -18.33 15.93
C ALA A 32 6.47 -18.10 17.16
N HIS A 33 7.04 -18.12 18.36
CA HIS A 33 6.36 -17.63 19.57
C HIS A 33 6.24 -16.10 19.59
N PHE A 34 7.08 -15.36 18.86
CA PHE A 34 7.00 -13.89 18.82
C PHE A 34 5.87 -13.41 17.90
N ILE A 35 5.22 -12.31 18.29
CA ILE A 35 4.19 -11.62 17.47
C ILE A 35 4.81 -11.03 16.20
N TYR A 36 6.01 -10.45 16.30
CA TYR A 36 6.70 -9.80 15.18
C TYR A 36 6.82 -10.69 13.91
N PRO A 37 7.51 -11.85 13.95
CA PRO A 37 7.75 -12.62 12.75
C PRO A 37 6.47 -13.33 12.28
N THR A 38 5.62 -13.81 13.18
CA THR A 38 4.35 -14.46 12.82
C THR A 38 3.37 -13.48 12.20
N GLY A 39 3.38 -12.23 12.65
CA GLY A 39 2.63 -11.12 12.07
C GLY A 39 2.83 -10.95 10.56
N TYR A 40 4.09 -10.95 10.09
CA TYR A 40 4.38 -10.90 8.65
C TYR A 40 3.86 -12.11 7.89
N ASN A 41 3.90 -13.30 8.49
CA ASN A 41 3.33 -14.50 7.88
C ASN A 41 1.81 -14.36 7.75
N MET A 42 1.13 -13.79 8.74
CA MET A 42 -0.31 -13.52 8.65
C MET A 42 -0.64 -12.48 7.57
N ARG A 43 0.19 -11.44 7.41
CA ARG A 43 0.04 -10.45 6.33
C ARG A 43 0.26 -11.09 4.95
N ALA A 44 1.26 -11.97 4.81
CA ALA A 44 1.47 -12.75 3.60
C ALA A 44 0.27 -13.68 3.29
N MET A 45 -0.26 -14.37 4.30
CA MET A 45 -1.48 -15.18 4.16
C MET A 45 -2.69 -14.35 3.78
N ALA A 46 -2.83 -13.12 4.30
CA ALA A 46 -3.94 -12.24 3.95
C ALA A 46 -3.87 -11.88 2.46
N ALA A 47 -2.68 -11.58 1.94
CA ALA A 47 -2.48 -11.36 0.52
C ALA A 47 -2.73 -12.64 -0.30
N ALA A 48 -2.25 -13.80 0.16
CA ALA A 48 -2.51 -15.08 -0.50
C ALA A 48 -4.00 -15.43 -0.54
N TYR A 49 -4.75 -15.14 0.54
CA TYR A 49 -6.20 -15.26 0.58
C TYR A 49 -6.85 -14.38 -0.48
N LYS A 50 -6.47 -13.11 -0.56
CA LYS A 50 -7.03 -12.19 -1.56
C LYS A 50 -6.74 -12.65 -3.00
N ILE A 51 -5.53 -13.15 -3.27
CA ILE A 51 -5.10 -13.65 -4.59
C ILE A 51 -5.80 -14.96 -4.97
N THR A 52 -5.98 -15.88 -4.02
CA THR A 52 -6.37 -17.28 -4.33
C THR A 52 -7.77 -17.67 -3.85
N ARG A 53 -8.37 -16.89 -2.95
CA ARG A 53 -9.64 -17.15 -2.26
C ARG A 53 -9.71 -18.49 -1.54
N LYS A 54 -8.56 -19.03 -1.15
CA LYS A 54 -8.51 -20.25 -0.34
C LYS A 54 -8.78 -19.92 1.13
N GLU A 55 -9.97 -20.27 1.60
CA GLU A 55 -10.44 -20.03 2.98
C GLU A 55 -9.49 -20.54 4.07
N LYS A 56 -8.68 -21.59 3.80
CA LYS A 56 -7.66 -22.06 4.74
C LYS A 56 -6.69 -20.97 5.20
N TYR A 57 -6.37 -20.00 4.33
CA TYR A 57 -5.47 -18.89 4.68
C TYR A 57 -6.17 -17.91 5.62
N LEU A 58 -7.42 -17.54 5.35
CA LEU A 58 -8.20 -16.69 6.25
C LEU A 58 -8.38 -17.37 7.61
N ASN A 59 -8.76 -18.65 7.62
CA ASN A 59 -8.94 -19.43 8.85
C ASN A 59 -7.66 -19.48 9.70
N GLY A 60 -6.49 -19.66 9.07
CA GLY A 60 -5.21 -19.65 9.80
C GLY A 60 -4.91 -18.31 10.45
N ILE A 61 -5.20 -17.20 9.76
CA ILE A 61 -5.08 -15.85 10.32
C ILE A 61 -6.04 -15.66 11.50
N LEU A 62 -7.28 -16.13 11.38
CA LEU A 62 -8.28 -16.03 12.44
C LEU A 62 -7.87 -16.80 13.69
N LYS A 63 -7.34 -18.03 13.55
CA LYS A 63 -6.81 -18.80 14.69
C LYS A 63 -5.69 -18.04 15.41
N TRP A 64 -4.74 -17.49 14.67
CA TRP A 64 -3.63 -16.72 15.23
C TRP A 64 -4.09 -15.43 15.92
N LEU A 65 -4.99 -14.67 15.30
CA LEU A 65 -5.54 -13.45 15.91
C LEU A 65 -6.36 -13.77 17.16
N ASP A 66 -7.15 -14.84 17.15
CA ASP A 66 -7.93 -15.25 18.31
C ASP A 66 -7.03 -15.57 19.51
N LEU A 67 -5.90 -16.26 19.27
CA LEU A 67 -4.84 -16.49 20.26
C LEU A 67 -4.25 -15.16 20.77
N VAL A 68 -3.74 -14.32 19.88
CA VAL A 68 -3.06 -13.06 20.24
C VAL A 68 -4.00 -12.15 21.06
N PHE A 69 -5.23 -11.96 20.62
CA PHE A 69 -6.20 -11.11 21.34
C PHE A 69 -6.72 -11.73 22.64
N SER A 70 -6.69 -13.06 22.78
CA SER A 70 -7.00 -13.70 24.08
C SER A 70 -5.98 -13.39 25.17
N GLN A 71 -4.77 -12.96 24.77
CA GLN A 71 -3.63 -12.71 25.63
C GLN A 71 -3.36 -11.21 25.85
N GLN A 72 -4.27 -10.33 25.41
CA GLN A 72 -4.10 -8.89 25.61
C GLN A 72 -4.12 -8.54 27.10
N ASN A 73 -3.14 -7.76 27.55
CA ASN A 73 -3.04 -7.31 28.94
C ASN A 73 -4.18 -6.34 29.31
N LYS A 74 -4.47 -6.22 30.62
CA LYS A 74 -5.51 -5.31 31.15
C LYS A 74 -5.27 -3.84 30.78
N ASP A 75 -4.02 -3.43 30.66
CA ASP A 75 -3.62 -2.07 30.25
C ASP A 75 -3.72 -1.83 28.73
N GLY A 76 -4.07 -2.87 27.95
CA GLY A 76 -4.18 -2.85 26.50
C GLY A 76 -2.91 -3.26 25.75
N SER A 77 -1.79 -3.44 26.45
CA SER A 77 -0.52 -3.87 25.86
C SER A 77 -0.52 -5.36 25.49
N PHE A 78 0.51 -5.78 24.76
CA PHE A 78 0.76 -7.18 24.43
C PHE A 78 2.20 -7.51 24.79
N TRP A 79 2.43 -8.71 25.31
CA TRP A 79 3.76 -9.28 25.40
C TRP A 79 4.29 -9.60 24.01
N ALA A 80 5.61 -9.51 23.83
CA ALA A 80 6.22 -9.81 22.54
C ALA A 80 6.03 -11.27 22.10
N SER A 81 5.75 -12.18 23.06
CA SER A 81 5.58 -13.62 22.85
C SER A 81 4.17 -14.09 23.21
N THR A 82 3.66 -15.07 22.46
CA THR A 82 2.35 -15.71 22.64
C THR A 82 2.38 -16.96 23.52
N THR A 83 3.56 -17.49 23.84
CA THR A 83 3.70 -18.73 24.64
C THR A 83 4.39 -18.49 25.97
N GLN A 84 5.18 -17.43 26.08
CA GLN A 84 5.89 -17.04 27.30
C GLN A 84 5.37 -15.69 27.78
N LEU A 85 4.12 -15.71 28.24
CA LEU A 85 3.31 -14.52 28.53
C LEU A 85 3.81 -13.74 29.74
N GLU A 86 4.52 -14.37 30.67
CA GLU A 86 5.13 -13.67 31.80
C GLU A 86 6.58 -14.13 31.96
N ASN A 87 7.46 -13.18 32.29
CA ASN A 87 8.83 -13.37 32.78
C ASN A 87 9.98 -13.63 31.79
N SER A 88 9.80 -13.63 30.46
CA SER A 88 10.95 -13.80 29.54
C SER A 88 11.23 -12.60 28.61
N TYR A 89 10.23 -11.81 28.21
CA TYR A 89 10.38 -10.81 27.14
C TYR A 89 9.72 -9.46 27.46
N GLY A 90 9.98 -8.44 26.63
CA GLY A 90 9.42 -7.10 26.76
C GLY A 90 8.04 -6.92 26.10
N ARG A 91 7.52 -5.69 26.17
CA ARG A 91 6.32 -5.23 25.46
C ARG A 91 6.76 -4.20 24.42
N PHE A 92 6.77 -4.59 23.16
CA PHE A 92 7.36 -3.78 22.08
C PHE A 92 6.28 -3.21 21.17
N VAL A 93 6.37 -1.91 20.93
CA VAL A 93 5.37 -1.15 20.18
C VAL A 93 5.41 -1.56 18.69
N SER A 94 6.58 -1.49 18.05
CA SER A 94 6.78 -1.83 16.64
C SER A 94 6.42 -3.27 16.32
N ASP A 95 6.85 -4.22 17.16
CA ASP A 95 6.65 -5.65 16.93
C ASP A 95 5.17 -6.01 16.94
N THR A 96 4.44 -5.45 17.91
CA THR A 96 3.01 -5.69 18.07
C THR A 96 2.21 -4.98 16.98
N THR A 97 2.47 -3.69 16.73
CA THR A 97 1.78 -2.94 15.65
C THR A 97 1.98 -3.60 14.29
N ASN A 98 3.18 -4.12 14.01
CA ASN A 98 3.44 -4.85 12.77
C ASN A 98 2.54 -6.08 12.63
N GLY A 99 2.47 -6.93 13.66
CA GLY A 99 1.64 -8.13 13.60
C GLY A 99 0.14 -7.83 13.55
N LEU A 100 -0.31 -6.82 14.30
CA LEU A 100 -1.72 -6.45 14.33
C LEU A 100 -2.19 -5.72 13.06
N ASN A 101 -1.29 -5.25 12.18
CA ASN A 101 -1.67 -4.67 10.89
C ASN A 101 -2.51 -5.62 10.03
N VAL A 102 -2.36 -6.94 10.19
CA VAL A 102 -3.16 -7.92 9.43
C VAL A 102 -4.67 -7.75 9.65
N VAL A 103 -5.08 -7.25 10.82
CA VAL A 103 -6.50 -6.94 11.11
C VAL A 103 -7.07 -5.98 10.07
N TYR A 104 -6.30 -4.97 9.65
CA TYR A 104 -6.73 -4.03 8.61
C TYR A 104 -6.88 -4.69 7.23
N ASN A 105 -5.99 -5.62 6.91
CA ASN A 105 -6.00 -6.33 5.64
C ASN A 105 -7.19 -7.29 5.50
N ILE A 106 -7.66 -7.86 6.61
CA ILE A 106 -8.78 -8.82 6.63
C ILE A 106 -10.11 -8.24 7.14
N LEU A 107 -10.15 -6.97 7.53
CA LEU A 107 -11.32 -6.32 8.14
C LEU A 107 -12.66 -6.59 7.42
N PRO A 108 -12.75 -6.63 6.08
CA PRO A 108 -14.00 -6.93 5.36
C PRO A 108 -14.48 -8.37 5.46
N TYR A 109 -13.60 -9.29 5.86
CA TYR A 109 -13.87 -10.72 5.93
C TYR A 109 -14.13 -11.20 7.37
N LEU A 110 -14.17 -10.27 8.33
CA LEU A 110 -14.47 -10.57 9.72
C LEU A 110 -15.98 -10.60 9.95
N ASP A 111 -16.45 -11.57 10.72
CA ASP A 111 -17.76 -11.53 11.35
C ASP A 111 -17.86 -10.36 12.35
N GLU A 112 -19.08 -9.94 12.68
CA GLU A 112 -19.31 -8.77 13.54
C GLU A 112 -18.67 -8.91 14.93
N GLY A 113 -18.71 -10.11 15.51
CA GLY A 113 -18.15 -10.39 16.84
C GLY A 113 -16.63 -10.24 16.86
N ARG A 114 -15.93 -10.83 15.89
CA ARG A 114 -14.48 -10.66 15.73
C ARG A 114 -14.10 -9.24 15.38
N LYS A 115 -14.86 -8.58 14.52
CA LYS A 115 -14.64 -7.18 14.17
C LYS A 115 -14.70 -6.28 15.40
N GLU A 116 -15.71 -6.45 16.25
CA GLU A 116 -15.82 -5.73 17.52
C GLU A 116 -14.66 -6.05 18.46
N LYS A 117 -14.38 -7.34 18.69
CA LYS A 117 -13.29 -7.81 19.56
C LYS A 117 -11.94 -7.21 19.15
N TYR A 118 -11.59 -7.34 17.87
CA TYR A 118 -10.28 -6.89 17.38
C TYR A 118 -10.18 -5.37 17.38
N LEU A 119 -11.18 -4.64 16.87
CA LEU A 119 -11.13 -3.16 16.87
C LEU A 119 -11.10 -2.57 18.30
N SER A 120 -11.82 -3.19 19.24
CA SER A 120 -11.76 -2.82 20.66
C SER A 120 -10.36 -3.07 21.24
N GLY A 121 -9.75 -4.21 20.92
CA GLY A 121 -8.38 -4.51 21.31
C GLY A 121 -7.35 -3.55 20.70
N LEU A 122 -7.47 -3.22 19.41
CA LEU A 122 -6.62 -2.20 18.76
C LEU A 122 -6.76 -0.84 19.46
N LYS A 123 -7.99 -0.44 19.82
CA LYS A 123 -8.24 0.81 20.56
C LYS A 123 -7.49 0.85 21.88
N LYS A 124 -7.55 -0.23 22.66
CA LYS A 124 -6.83 -0.34 23.94
C LYS A 124 -5.32 -0.23 23.73
N PHE A 125 -4.79 -0.88 22.70
CA PHE A 125 -3.37 -0.83 22.39
C PHE A 125 -2.90 0.55 21.92
N VAL A 126 -3.65 1.21 21.03
CA VAL A 126 -3.38 2.60 20.62
C VAL A 126 -3.40 3.54 21.82
N ASN A 127 -4.35 3.37 22.74
CA ASN A 127 -4.39 4.15 23.96
C ASN A 127 -3.16 3.90 24.84
N TRP A 128 -2.68 2.66 24.93
CA TRP A 128 -1.44 2.33 25.63
C TRP A 128 -0.22 3.00 24.99
N ILE A 129 -0.14 3.05 23.65
CA ILE A 129 0.95 3.77 22.96
C ILE A 129 0.94 5.27 23.30
N ILE A 130 -0.24 5.89 23.23
CA ILE A 130 -0.41 7.35 23.41
C ILE A 130 -0.22 7.77 24.88
N LYS A 131 -0.82 7.03 25.82
CA LYS A 131 -0.68 7.32 27.26
C LYS A 131 0.66 6.85 27.80
N GLY A 132 1.21 5.82 27.18
CA GLY A 132 2.37 5.09 27.63
C GLY A 132 2.20 4.47 29.01
N GLU A 133 3.32 4.23 29.68
CA GLU A 133 3.37 3.60 30.99
C GLU A 133 3.95 4.56 32.03
N GLU A 134 3.42 4.51 33.26
CA GLU A 134 3.78 5.42 34.36
C GLU A 134 3.55 6.89 33.97
N GLY A 135 2.54 7.18 33.15
CA GLY A 135 2.22 8.52 32.66
C GLY A 135 3.17 9.06 31.59
N ARG A 136 4.12 8.25 31.11
CA ARG A 136 5.09 8.64 30.08
C ARG A 136 4.70 8.05 28.74
N SER A 137 4.19 8.88 27.84
CA SER A 137 3.88 8.54 26.43
C SER A 137 5.06 7.88 25.72
N PHE A 138 4.80 6.95 24.79
CA PHE A 138 5.83 6.47 23.85
C PHE A 138 6.01 7.40 22.65
N ILE A 139 5.02 8.25 22.37
CA ILE A 139 5.12 9.31 21.36
C ILE A 139 5.86 10.49 21.99
N LEU A 140 7.00 10.83 21.40
CA LEU A 140 7.91 11.88 21.84
C LEU A 140 7.51 13.24 21.25
N GLU A 141 7.94 14.32 21.90
CA GLU A 141 7.59 15.69 21.49
C GLU A 141 8.07 16.03 20.08
N ASN A 142 9.22 15.49 19.68
CA ASN A 142 9.81 15.68 18.36
C ASN A 142 9.09 14.88 17.24
N GLY A 143 8.05 14.11 17.56
CA GLY A 143 7.29 13.29 16.62
C GLY A 143 7.77 11.84 16.49
N ALA A 144 8.88 11.46 17.12
CA ALA A 144 9.35 10.09 17.14
C ALA A 144 8.53 9.20 18.10
N CYS A 145 8.74 7.88 18.01
CA CYS A 145 8.20 6.89 18.92
C CYS A 145 9.34 6.11 19.61
N GLY A 146 9.20 5.82 20.90
CA GLY A 146 10.01 4.83 21.59
C GLY A 146 9.58 3.40 21.24
N CYS A 147 10.50 2.44 21.28
CA CYS A 147 10.25 1.05 20.86
C CYS A 147 9.50 0.19 21.88
N GLY A 148 9.27 0.68 23.10
CA GLY A 148 8.46 0.02 24.12
C GLY A 148 9.23 -0.19 25.42
N ILE A 149 8.98 -1.31 26.08
CA ILE A 149 9.51 -1.61 27.41
C ILE A 149 10.25 -2.93 27.37
N TYR A 150 11.53 -2.90 27.75
CA TYR A 150 12.29 -4.12 28.01
C TYR A 150 12.04 -4.57 29.45
N LYS A 151 12.01 -5.89 29.65
CA LYS A 151 11.82 -6.50 30.96
C LYS A 151 12.90 -6.03 31.95
N ASP A 152 14.16 -6.08 31.52
CA ASP A 152 15.31 -5.84 32.40
C ASP A 152 15.70 -4.35 32.49
N ASP A 153 15.18 -3.51 31.58
CA ASP A 153 15.45 -2.07 31.55
C ASP A 153 14.28 -1.33 30.88
N LYS A 154 13.43 -0.74 31.72
CA LYS A 154 12.26 0.02 31.25
C LYS A 154 12.63 1.30 30.49
N GLU A 155 13.85 1.82 30.67
CA GLU A 155 14.31 3.05 30.02
C GLU A 155 14.92 2.77 28.65
N ARG A 156 15.48 1.58 28.43
CA ARG A 156 16.12 1.18 27.16
C ARG A 156 15.29 1.44 25.91
N GLY A 157 13.97 1.26 26.00
CA GLY A 157 13.04 1.40 24.88
C GLY A 157 12.34 2.75 24.79
N ARG A 158 12.67 3.70 25.68
CA ARG A 158 12.08 5.04 25.72
C ARG A 158 12.66 6.03 24.72
N PRO A 159 13.98 6.02 24.42
CA PRO A 159 14.54 6.91 23.41
C PRO A 159 13.90 6.75 22.05
N GLU A 160 14.10 7.74 21.19
CA GLU A 160 13.64 7.70 19.80
C GLU A 160 14.09 6.42 19.08
N CYS A 161 13.17 5.88 18.29
CA CYS A 161 13.37 4.68 17.51
C CYS A 161 12.73 4.89 16.13
N LEU A 162 13.55 4.92 15.09
CA LEU A 162 13.10 5.31 13.75
C LEU A 162 12.22 4.22 13.13
N GLU A 163 12.56 2.94 13.30
CA GLU A 163 11.74 1.81 12.88
C GLU A 163 10.38 1.80 13.58
N CYS A 164 10.34 2.09 14.88
CA CYS A 164 9.09 2.15 15.63
C CYS A 164 8.26 3.37 15.23
N THR A 165 8.89 4.52 15.01
CA THR A 165 8.23 5.72 14.51
C THR A 165 7.51 5.43 13.19
N ALA A 166 8.19 4.79 12.24
CA ALA A 166 7.61 4.46 10.95
C ALA A 166 6.45 3.45 11.07
N ILE A 167 6.64 2.35 11.78
CA ILE A 167 5.64 1.28 11.80
C ILE A 167 4.46 1.62 12.70
N ALA A 168 4.71 2.08 13.92
CA ALA A 168 3.65 2.34 14.87
C ALA A 168 2.84 3.58 14.50
N LEU A 169 3.51 4.67 14.10
CA LEU A 169 2.84 5.94 13.89
C LEU A 169 2.43 6.19 12.44
N CYS A 170 3.11 5.60 11.45
CA CYS A 170 2.73 5.76 10.04
C CYS A 170 1.95 4.54 9.52
N THR A 171 2.54 3.33 9.59
CA THR A 171 1.91 2.11 9.04
C THR A 171 0.65 1.70 9.81
N PHE A 172 0.62 1.88 11.14
CA PHE A 172 -0.48 1.38 11.96
C PHE A 172 -1.54 2.45 12.30
N LEU A 173 -1.14 3.67 12.70
CA LEU A 173 -2.11 4.73 13.03
C LEU A 173 -2.80 5.35 11.81
N THR A 174 -2.17 5.39 10.63
CA THR A 174 -2.82 5.97 9.44
C THR A 174 -4.03 5.13 8.97
N PRO A 175 -3.93 3.79 8.84
CA PRO A 175 -5.11 2.94 8.64
C PRO A 175 -6.14 3.04 9.77
N TYR A 176 -5.68 3.16 11.02
CA TYR A 176 -6.58 3.30 12.16
C TYR A 176 -7.40 4.60 12.11
N TYR A 177 -6.76 5.70 11.70
CA TYR A 177 -7.44 6.96 11.36
C TYR A 177 -8.51 6.75 10.28
N ARG A 178 -8.19 6.03 9.19
CA ARG A 178 -9.15 5.78 8.10
C ARG A 178 -10.43 5.10 8.58
N ILE A 179 -10.30 4.17 9.53
CA ILE A 179 -11.41 3.41 10.12
C ILE A 179 -12.19 4.26 11.13
N THR A 180 -11.48 4.96 12.03
CA THR A 180 -12.10 5.66 13.17
C THR A 180 -12.52 7.10 12.87
N LYS A 181 -11.95 7.70 11.82
CA LYS A 181 -12.04 9.13 11.48
C LYS A 181 -11.57 10.08 12.59
N ASN A 182 -10.83 9.58 13.59
CA ASN A 182 -10.28 10.43 14.63
C ASN A 182 -8.99 11.11 14.15
N THR A 183 -9.06 12.42 13.94
CA THR A 183 -7.98 13.24 13.39
C THR A 183 -6.74 13.31 14.27
N GLN A 184 -6.83 13.01 15.57
CA GLN A 184 -5.67 12.94 16.47
C GLN A 184 -4.64 11.92 15.97
N TYR A 185 -5.10 10.77 15.45
CA TYR A 185 -4.20 9.74 14.93
C TYR A 185 -3.48 10.19 13.67
N LEU A 186 -4.17 10.92 12.78
CA LEU A 186 -3.55 11.52 11.60
C LEU A 186 -2.52 12.59 12.00
N GLN A 187 -2.83 13.46 12.97
CA GLN A 187 -1.90 14.48 13.46
C GLN A 187 -0.61 13.87 14.06
N ILE A 188 -0.74 12.76 14.79
CA ILE A 188 0.41 11.99 15.29
C ILE A 188 1.24 11.46 14.11
N ALA A 189 0.59 10.79 13.15
CA ALA A 189 1.24 10.24 11.96
C ALA A 189 1.96 11.33 11.14
N THR A 190 1.34 12.50 10.95
CA THR A 190 1.95 13.63 10.23
C THR A 190 3.21 14.14 10.91
N ARG A 191 3.25 14.22 12.25
CA ARG A 191 4.46 14.60 12.99
C ARG A 191 5.55 13.54 12.85
N ALA A 192 5.18 12.26 12.90
CA ALA A 192 6.10 11.16 12.70
C ALA A 192 6.74 11.17 11.30
N VAL A 193 5.96 11.42 10.24
CA VAL A 193 6.48 11.58 8.88
C VAL A 193 7.47 12.73 8.79
N LYS A 194 7.13 13.92 9.33
CA LYS A 194 8.06 15.07 9.34
C LYS A 194 9.37 14.74 10.08
N TYR A 195 9.28 14.05 11.21
CA TYR A 195 10.47 13.56 11.92
C TYR A 195 11.28 12.62 11.03
N ILE A 196 10.67 11.61 10.42
CA ILE A 196 11.34 10.64 9.55
C ILE A 196 12.05 11.36 8.40
N LEU A 197 11.35 12.23 7.66
CA LEU A 197 11.91 12.95 6.52
C LEU A 197 13.13 13.79 6.91
N SER A 198 13.09 14.42 8.09
CA SER A 198 14.23 15.20 8.63
C SER A 198 15.49 14.36 8.93
N ARG A 199 15.39 13.03 8.95
CA ARG A 199 16.52 12.11 9.18
C ARG A 199 17.13 11.55 7.91
N GLN A 200 16.54 11.80 6.73
CA GLN A 200 17.08 11.22 5.50
C GLN A 200 18.47 11.81 5.19
N GLU A 201 19.45 10.94 4.94
CA GLU A 201 20.77 11.33 4.48
C GLU A 201 20.74 11.72 2.99
N ASN A 202 21.75 12.48 2.53
CA ASN A 202 21.80 12.97 1.15
C ASN A 202 21.80 11.86 0.08
N ASN A 203 22.33 10.69 0.42
CA ASN A 203 22.36 9.49 -0.43
C ASN A 203 21.03 8.72 -0.47
N GLY A 204 20.00 9.17 0.26
CA GLY A 204 18.68 8.54 0.30
C GLY A 204 18.52 7.44 1.36
N ILE A 205 19.54 7.16 2.18
CA ILE A 205 19.41 6.23 3.31
C ILE A 205 18.99 6.97 4.58
N TYR A 206 18.77 6.20 5.66
CA TYR A 206 18.46 6.75 6.98
C TYR A 206 19.44 6.22 8.02
N PRO A 207 19.72 7.01 9.08
CA PRO A 207 20.54 6.55 10.20
C PRO A 207 19.83 5.45 10.97
N TYR A 208 20.62 4.63 11.66
CA TYR A 208 20.11 3.69 12.64
C TYR A 208 19.88 4.41 13.97
N ILE A 209 18.61 4.72 14.25
CA ILE A 209 18.19 5.37 15.50
C ILE A 209 17.34 4.37 16.30
N SER A 210 17.91 3.82 17.38
CA SER A 210 17.23 2.85 18.24
C SER A 210 17.97 2.71 19.56
N LYS A 211 17.24 2.58 20.68
CA LYS A 211 17.79 2.27 22.02
C LYS A 211 18.91 3.24 22.45
N GLY A 212 18.73 4.54 22.17
CA GLY A 212 19.71 5.58 22.51
C GLY A 212 20.90 5.69 21.56
N MET A 213 21.01 4.82 20.55
CA MET A 213 21.95 5.00 19.46
C MET A 213 21.35 5.90 18.39
N ASN A 214 22.18 6.77 17.83
CA ASN A 214 21.92 7.53 16.61
C ASN A 214 23.23 7.54 15.80
N VAL A 215 23.34 6.58 14.89
CA VAL A 215 24.56 6.34 14.11
C VAL A 215 24.21 6.16 12.64
N GLN A 216 25.16 6.40 11.74
CA GLN A 216 24.98 6.06 10.34
C GLN A 216 24.68 4.56 10.20
N ALA A 217 23.71 4.21 9.36
CA ALA A 217 23.40 2.81 9.08
C ALA A 217 24.45 2.22 8.14
N GLU A 218 24.93 1.02 8.45
CA GLU A 218 25.93 0.29 7.66
C GLU A 218 25.50 -1.16 7.43
N GLY A 219 25.92 -1.72 6.29
CA GLY A 219 25.61 -3.11 5.91
C GLY A 219 24.12 -3.42 5.96
N ASP A 220 23.76 -4.53 6.58
CA ASP A 220 22.37 -4.99 6.63
C ASP A 220 21.45 -4.10 7.49
N ARG A 221 22.01 -3.22 8.34
CA ARG A 221 21.20 -2.21 9.06
C ARG A 221 20.58 -1.19 8.13
N ILE A 222 21.18 -0.95 6.96
CA ILE A 222 20.59 -0.09 5.93
C ILE A 222 19.31 -0.73 5.40
N ILE A 223 19.36 -2.03 5.07
CA ILE A 223 18.20 -2.79 4.60
C ILE A 223 17.11 -2.84 5.67
N HIS A 224 17.52 -3.06 6.91
CA HIS A 224 16.63 -3.03 8.07
C HIS A 224 15.85 -1.72 8.16
N ILE A 225 16.54 -0.58 8.14
CA ILE A 225 15.88 0.71 8.37
C ILE A 225 15.07 1.16 7.15
N LEU A 226 15.59 0.93 5.93
CA LEU A 226 14.88 1.26 4.70
C LEU A 226 13.56 0.52 4.58
N HIS A 227 13.52 -0.77 4.94
CA HIS A 227 12.28 -1.54 4.95
C HIS A 227 11.18 -0.81 5.75
N TYR A 228 11.44 -0.52 7.03
CA TYR A 228 10.43 0.05 7.90
C TYR A 228 10.06 1.48 7.54
N VAL A 229 11.06 2.31 7.25
CA VAL A 229 10.84 3.72 6.91
C VAL A 229 10.03 3.86 5.63
N LEU A 230 10.40 3.13 4.58
CA LEU A 230 9.70 3.22 3.30
C LEU A 230 8.29 2.63 3.38
N GLU A 231 8.10 1.53 4.12
CA GLU A 231 6.76 1.01 4.41
C GLU A 231 5.89 2.06 5.13
N GLY A 232 6.43 2.74 6.15
CA GLY A 232 5.74 3.81 6.86
C GLY A 232 5.37 5.00 5.98
N LEU A 233 6.30 5.48 5.15
CA LEU A 233 6.06 6.61 4.24
C LEU A 233 5.01 6.27 3.17
N VAL A 234 5.08 5.07 2.56
CA VAL A 234 4.10 4.61 1.58
C VAL A 234 2.71 4.48 2.22
N TYR A 235 2.60 3.86 3.39
CA TYR A 235 1.32 3.73 4.10
C TYR A 235 0.72 5.10 4.44
N TYR A 236 1.52 6.04 4.93
CA TYR A 236 1.03 7.38 5.21
C TYR A 236 0.51 8.04 3.94
N TYR A 237 1.29 8.03 2.85
CA TYR A 237 0.92 8.65 1.58
C TYR A 237 -0.42 8.10 1.06
N GLU A 238 -0.58 6.78 1.09
CA GLU A 238 -1.73 6.09 0.48
C GLU A 238 -2.99 6.10 1.36
N HIS A 239 -2.85 6.33 2.66
CA HIS A 239 -3.96 6.22 3.61
C HIS A 239 -4.30 7.49 4.36
N SER A 240 -3.45 8.51 4.38
CA SER A 240 -3.73 9.79 5.05
C SER A 240 -4.84 10.60 4.37
N GLY A 241 -4.99 10.43 3.06
CA GLY A 241 -5.82 11.33 2.23
C GLY A 241 -5.11 12.63 1.86
N ILE A 242 -3.79 12.69 2.01
CA ILE A 242 -2.98 13.83 1.58
C ILE A 242 -3.11 14.06 0.07
N GLU A 243 -3.22 15.32 -0.34
CA GLU A 243 -3.36 15.68 -1.76
C GLU A 243 -2.03 15.58 -2.51
N PHE A 244 -2.09 15.28 -3.80
CA PHE A 244 -0.90 15.02 -4.62
C PHE A 244 0.09 16.20 -4.66
N PHE A 245 -0.41 17.43 -4.67
CA PHE A 245 0.43 18.64 -4.71
C PHE A 245 0.72 19.24 -3.33
N ASP A 246 0.30 18.60 -2.24
CA ASP A 246 0.66 19.02 -0.90
C ASP A 246 2.20 19.02 -0.74
N PRO A 247 2.82 20.05 -0.15
CA PRO A 247 4.26 20.11 0.02
C PRO A 247 4.84 18.88 0.74
N LEU A 248 4.15 18.37 1.75
CA LEU A 248 4.57 17.16 2.46
C LEU A 248 4.42 15.92 1.59
N ALA A 249 3.38 15.84 0.73
CA ALA A 249 3.25 14.75 -0.24
C ALA A 249 4.42 14.76 -1.23
N VAL A 250 4.80 15.93 -1.75
CA VAL A 250 5.97 16.09 -2.62
C VAL A 250 7.25 15.64 -1.93
N GLU A 251 7.46 16.06 -0.67
CA GLU A 251 8.63 15.69 0.12
C GLU A 251 8.71 14.17 0.35
N ILE A 252 7.58 13.52 0.68
CA ILE A 252 7.49 12.06 0.81
C ILE A 252 7.88 11.37 -0.51
N ARG A 253 7.31 11.82 -1.63
CA ARG A 253 7.63 11.26 -2.96
C ARG A 253 9.12 11.37 -3.27
N GLN A 254 9.70 12.55 -3.11
CA GLN A 254 11.13 12.77 -3.32
C GLN A 254 12.00 11.90 -2.40
N SER A 255 11.59 11.74 -1.15
CA SER A 255 12.28 10.90 -0.17
C SER A 255 12.30 9.43 -0.59
N ILE A 256 11.12 8.86 -0.93
CA ILE A 256 11.01 7.48 -1.41
C ILE A 256 11.81 7.30 -2.71
N LYS A 257 11.74 8.27 -3.63
CA LYS A 257 12.48 8.24 -4.89
C LYS A 257 13.99 8.09 -4.68
N LYS A 258 14.58 8.88 -3.77
CA LYS A 258 16.01 8.80 -3.43
C LYS A 258 16.37 7.43 -2.85
N SER A 259 15.57 6.89 -1.94
CA SER A 259 15.82 5.58 -1.36
C SER A 259 15.68 4.45 -2.40
N CYS A 260 14.68 4.51 -3.28
CA CYS A 260 14.54 3.55 -4.39
C CYS A 260 15.72 3.60 -5.35
N ARG A 261 16.26 4.78 -5.63
CA ARG A 261 17.52 4.92 -6.40
C ARG A 261 18.67 4.20 -5.69
N TRP A 262 18.84 4.43 -4.39
CA TRP A 262 19.87 3.73 -3.62
C TRP A 262 19.68 2.21 -3.69
N LEU A 263 18.45 1.71 -3.56
CA LEU A 263 18.14 0.29 -3.64
C LEU A 263 18.56 -0.31 -4.98
N VAL A 264 18.18 0.29 -6.12
CA VAL A 264 18.52 -0.29 -7.43
C VAL A 264 20.02 -0.20 -7.74
N GLU A 265 20.73 0.77 -7.15
CA GLU A 265 22.18 0.91 -7.29
C GLU A 265 22.97 -0.06 -6.39
N ASN A 266 22.34 -0.61 -5.34
CA ASN A 266 22.97 -1.49 -4.34
C ASN A 266 22.29 -2.87 -4.24
N GLN A 267 21.60 -3.31 -5.30
CA GLN A 267 21.07 -4.66 -5.38
C GLN A 267 22.17 -5.64 -5.82
N GLU A 268 22.26 -6.78 -5.14
CA GLU A 268 23.18 -7.86 -5.49
C GLU A 268 22.84 -8.46 -6.88
N GLU A 269 23.82 -9.07 -7.54
CA GLU A 269 23.62 -9.68 -8.86
C GLU A 269 22.53 -10.76 -8.87
N ASN A 270 22.45 -11.53 -7.77
CA ASN A 270 21.44 -12.59 -7.62
C ASN A 270 20.03 -12.04 -7.33
N GLY A 271 19.87 -10.74 -7.09
CA GLY A 271 18.58 -10.06 -6.96
C GLY A 271 18.12 -9.74 -5.54
N ARG A 272 18.91 -10.07 -4.52
CA ARG A 272 18.61 -9.71 -3.13
C ARG A 272 19.30 -8.41 -2.71
N TRP A 273 19.02 -7.98 -1.48
CA TRP A 273 19.79 -6.95 -0.77
C TRP A 273 20.34 -7.52 0.54
N GLY A 274 21.53 -7.07 0.95
CA GLY A 274 22.21 -7.55 2.15
C GLY A 274 23.08 -8.78 1.92
N LYS A 275 23.71 -9.37 2.94
CA LYS A 275 24.60 -10.56 2.84
C LYS A 275 23.88 -11.90 3.07
N ALA A 276 24.34 -12.98 2.43
CA ALA A 276 23.67 -14.30 2.41
C ALA A 276 23.80 -15.11 3.72
N SER A 277 24.18 -14.49 4.84
CA SER A 277 24.39 -15.20 6.11
C SER A 277 24.19 -14.34 7.36
N SER A 278 23.59 -13.15 7.25
CA SER A 278 23.22 -12.35 8.42
C SER A 278 21.78 -12.63 8.79
N GLY A 279 21.52 -13.00 10.06
CA GLY A 279 20.21 -13.45 10.55
C GLY A 279 19.04 -12.48 10.32
N ASN A 280 18.52 -11.88 11.38
CA ASN A 280 17.20 -11.21 11.37
C ASN A 280 17.02 -10.09 10.34
N ASP A 281 18.10 -9.51 9.81
CA ASP A 281 18.06 -8.35 8.91
C ASP A 281 18.04 -8.71 7.42
N ALA A 282 18.70 -9.79 6.99
CA ALA A 282 18.64 -10.22 5.59
C ALA A 282 17.21 -10.60 5.16
N ALA A 283 16.39 -11.10 6.08
CA ALA A 283 14.98 -11.39 5.80
C ALA A 283 14.20 -10.15 5.30
N LYS A 284 14.57 -8.94 5.74
CA LYS A 284 13.80 -7.72 5.52
C LYS A 284 13.83 -7.21 4.08
N PHE A 285 14.71 -7.73 3.22
CA PHE A 285 14.72 -7.31 1.82
C PHE A 285 13.37 -7.53 1.14
N GLY A 286 12.60 -8.56 1.56
CA GLY A 286 11.29 -8.84 0.98
C GLY A 286 10.30 -7.67 1.10
N GLY A 287 10.43 -6.84 2.14
CA GLY A 287 9.58 -5.66 2.28
C GLY A 287 9.99 -4.47 1.40
N LEU A 288 11.18 -4.51 0.77
CA LEU A 288 11.63 -3.49 -0.19
C LEU A 288 10.90 -3.54 -1.53
N LEU A 289 10.15 -4.61 -1.80
CA LEU A 289 9.35 -4.71 -3.02
C LEU A 289 8.15 -3.74 -3.00
N LEU A 290 7.58 -3.45 -1.83
CA LEU A 290 6.50 -2.46 -1.70
C LEU A 290 6.91 -1.08 -2.23
N PRO A 291 7.99 -0.43 -1.74
CA PRO A 291 8.37 0.89 -2.24
C PRO A 291 8.85 0.88 -3.69
N LEU A 292 9.49 -0.20 -4.18
CA LEU A 292 9.87 -0.31 -5.59
C LEU A 292 8.65 -0.40 -6.51
N ASN A 293 7.63 -1.19 -6.14
CA ASN A 293 6.38 -1.25 -6.89
C ASN A 293 5.60 0.07 -6.79
N TRP A 294 5.62 0.72 -5.64
CA TRP A 294 5.03 2.04 -5.47
C TRP A 294 5.74 3.10 -6.31
N TYR A 295 7.06 3.02 -6.48
CA TYR A 295 7.81 3.86 -7.42
C TYR A 295 7.28 3.69 -8.85
N LEU A 296 7.08 2.44 -9.30
CA LEU A 296 6.53 2.17 -10.63
C LEU A 296 5.11 2.71 -10.81
N LYS A 297 4.31 2.73 -9.74
CA LYS A 297 2.98 3.39 -9.73
C LYS A 297 3.10 4.91 -9.91
N MET A 298 4.15 5.54 -9.39
CA MET A 298 4.39 6.99 -9.51
C MET A 298 5.00 7.40 -10.86
N ALA A 299 5.76 6.53 -11.53
CA ALA A 299 6.40 6.81 -12.82
C ALA A 299 5.50 7.45 -13.90
N PRO A 300 4.25 6.98 -14.14
CA PRO A 300 3.36 7.62 -15.10
C PRO A 300 2.74 8.94 -14.60
N GLN A 301 2.84 9.25 -13.31
CA GLN A 301 2.22 10.43 -12.68
C GLN A 301 3.22 11.59 -12.49
N GLU A 302 4.52 11.31 -12.43
CA GLU A 302 5.55 12.31 -12.21
C GLU A 302 6.78 12.03 -13.09
N GLU A 303 7.08 12.93 -14.03
CA GLU A 303 8.16 12.77 -15.02
C GLU A 303 9.52 12.45 -14.37
N SER A 304 9.75 13.00 -13.17
CA SER A 304 10.99 12.83 -12.41
C SER A 304 11.28 11.38 -11.99
N TYR A 305 10.30 10.48 -12.11
CA TYR A 305 10.42 9.05 -11.81
C TYR A 305 10.81 8.21 -13.05
N LYS A 306 10.65 8.72 -14.27
CA LYS A 306 10.98 7.95 -15.48
C LYS A 306 12.48 7.63 -15.61
N GLU A 307 13.34 8.46 -15.04
CA GLU A 307 14.80 8.31 -15.08
C GLU A 307 15.28 6.91 -14.62
N TYR A 308 14.66 6.36 -13.57
CA TYR A 308 15.03 5.06 -13.00
C TYR A 308 13.98 3.96 -13.23
N GLU A 309 12.90 4.23 -13.97
CA GLU A 309 11.78 3.29 -14.12
C GLU A 309 12.23 1.90 -14.61
N GLU A 310 13.04 1.86 -15.68
CA GLU A 310 13.53 0.58 -16.24
C GLU A 310 14.49 -0.15 -15.28
N LYS A 311 15.32 0.59 -14.53
CA LYS A 311 16.19 -0.01 -13.51
C LYS A 311 15.37 -0.60 -12.36
N VAL A 312 14.29 0.08 -11.95
CA VAL A 312 13.37 -0.40 -10.92
C VAL A 312 12.65 -1.67 -11.39
N LYS A 313 12.13 -1.69 -12.63
CA LYS A 313 11.53 -2.90 -13.23
C LYS A 313 12.50 -4.07 -13.20
N LEU A 314 13.73 -3.86 -13.67
CA LEU A 314 14.78 -4.88 -13.66
C LEU A 314 15.10 -5.35 -12.23
N SER A 315 15.13 -4.44 -11.25
CA SER A 315 15.36 -4.79 -9.85
C SER A 315 14.27 -5.71 -9.30
N VAL A 316 13.00 -5.39 -9.56
CA VAL A 316 11.85 -6.23 -9.16
C VAL A 316 11.93 -7.60 -9.84
N GLU A 317 12.28 -7.65 -11.13
CA GLU A 317 12.45 -8.91 -11.84
C GLU A 317 13.58 -9.78 -11.27
N LYS A 318 14.73 -9.20 -10.92
CA LYS A 318 15.83 -9.91 -10.28
C LYS A 318 15.42 -10.48 -8.92
N ALA A 319 14.77 -9.67 -8.08
CA ALA A 319 14.26 -10.12 -6.78
C ALA A 319 13.24 -11.26 -6.92
N ALA A 320 12.38 -11.20 -7.94
CA ALA A 320 11.44 -12.26 -8.20
C ALA A 320 12.10 -13.57 -8.68
N LYS A 321 13.14 -13.48 -9.53
CA LYS A 321 13.96 -14.63 -9.93
C LYS A 321 14.63 -15.28 -8.72
N PHE A 322 15.18 -14.46 -7.81
CA PHE A 322 15.74 -14.95 -6.56
C PHE A 322 14.69 -15.68 -5.72
N LEU A 323 13.53 -15.08 -5.46
CA LEU A 323 12.48 -15.69 -4.62
C LEU A 323 11.94 -17.03 -5.18
N LEU A 324 12.13 -17.29 -6.49
CA LEU A 324 11.78 -18.55 -7.15
C LEU A 324 12.93 -19.56 -7.23
N SER A 325 14.16 -19.15 -6.92
CA SER A 325 15.34 -20.00 -7.06
C SER A 325 15.41 -21.07 -5.98
N GLU A 326 16.31 -22.03 -6.18
CA GLU A 326 16.71 -23.02 -5.18
C GLU A 326 17.51 -22.38 -4.05
N GLU A 327 18.40 -21.41 -4.37
CA GLU A 327 19.17 -20.61 -3.41
C GLU A 327 18.25 -19.95 -2.36
N ALA A 328 17.06 -19.48 -2.76
CA ALA A 328 16.12 -18.90 -1.80
C ALA A 328 15.59 -19.91 -0.77
N ILE A 329 15.56 -21.20 -1.10
CA ILE A 329 15.18 -22.28 -0.17
C ILE A 329 16.39 -22.71 0.66
N THR A 330 17.52 -23.01 -0.01
CA THR A 330 18.68 -23.66 0.61
C THR A 330 19.53 -22.70 1.44
N GLU A 331 19.74 -21.47 0.96
CA GLU A 331 20.64 -20.49 1.61
C GLU A 331 19.86 -19.40 2.35
N TYR A 332 18.79 -18.87 1.76
CA TYR A 332 18.01 -17.79 2.38
C TYR A 332 17.04 -18.30 3.45
N GLY A 333 16.42 -19.47 3.25
CA GLY A 333 15.56 -20.11 4.26
C GLY A 333 14.06 -19.95 4.07
N ILE A 334 13.59 -19.67 2.84
CA ILE A 334 12.17 -19.87 2.49
C ILE A 334 11.80 -21.36 2.71
N LEU A 335 10.60 -21.63 3.22
CA LEU A 335 10.14 -22.95 3.66
C LEU A 335 10.96 -23.56 4.82
N LYS A 336 11.68 -22.72 5.58
CA LYS A 336 12.43 -23.16 6.76
C LYS A 336 12.29 -22.20 7.94
N LEU A 337 12.55 -20.91 7.71
CA LEU A 337 12.64 -19.91 8.78
C LEU A 337 11.41 -19.01 8.80
N ILE A 338 10.89 -18.72 10.00
CA ILE A 338 9.63 -17.97 10.14
C ILE A 338 9.71 -16.56 9.53
N ARG A 339 10.84 -15.85 9.67
CA ARG A 339 10.99 -14.49 9.15
C ARG A 339 11.05 -14.46 7.62
N GLN A 340 11.84 -15.35 7.02
CA GLN A 340 12.03 -15.41 5.57
C GLN A 340 10.76 -15.84 4.86
N ASN A 341 9.96 -16.71 5.45
CA ASN A 341 8.63 -17.01 4.95
C ASN A 341 7.70 -15.78 4.99
N GLY A 342 7.67 -15.04 6.10
CA GLY A 342 6.83 -13.84 6.21
C GLY A 342 7.22 -12.74 5.21
N PHE A 343 8.49 -12.36 5.17
CA PHE A 343 8.97 -11.33 4.25
C PHE A 343 8.98 -11.78 2.79
N GLY A 344 9.38 -13.03 2.51
CA GLY A 344 9.37 -13.60 1.17
C GLY A 344 7.95 -13.74 0.61
N GLY A 345 6.98 -14.14 1.45
CA GLY A 345 5.56 -14.19 1.09
C GLY A 345 5.00 -12.80 0.77
N MET A 346 5.31 -11.80 1.58
CA MET A 346 4.95 -10.40 1.30
C MET A 346 5.55 -9.89 -0.01
N ALA A 347 6.84 -10.18 -0.26
CA ALA A 347 7.53 -9.81 -1.49
C ALA A 347 6.86 -10.42 -2.73
N LEU A 348 6.58 -11.74 -2.69
CA LEU A 348 5.90 -12.45 -3.77
C LEU A 348 4.50 -11.86 -4.01
N ALA A 349 3.76 -11.58 -2.94
CA ALA A 349 2.44 -10.97 -3.05
C ALA A 349 2.49 -9.59 -3.72
N GLU A 350 3.45 -8.74 -3.34
CA GLU A 350 3.68 -7.44 -3.98
C GLU A 350 4.06 -7.56 -5.46
N ILE A 351 4.87 -8.56 -5.82
CA ILE A 351 5.22 -8.81 -7.24
C ILE A 351 3.99 -9.29 -8.03
N ILE A 352 3.14 -10.13 -7.44
CA ILE A 352 1.93 -10.68 -8.09
C ILE A 352 0.86 -9.61 -8.28
N HIS A 353 0.66 -8.77 -7.26
CA HIS A 353 -0.34 -7.72 -7.23
C HIS A 353 0.20 -6.52 -6.44
N PRO A 354 0.84 -5.55 -7.10
CA PRO A 354 1.40 -4.36 -6.47
C PRO A 354 0.40 -3.63 -5.55
N GLY A 355 0.79 -3.38 -4.30
CA GLY A 355 -0.01 -2.71 -3.28
C GLY A 355 -0.97 -3.62 -2.50
N ILE A 356 -1.04 -4.92 -2.79
CA ILE A 356 -1.99 -5.83 -2.11
C ILE A 356 -1.76 -5.91 -0.59
N THR A 357 -0.52 -5.73 -0.14
CA THR A 357 -0.16 -5.85 1.28
C THR A 357 -0.53 -4.61 2.10
N MET A 358 -0.77 -3.47 1.45
CA MET A 358 -1.22 -2.21 2.07
C MET A 358 -2.73 -1.98 1.96
N GLU A 359 -3.44 -2.75 1.15
CA GLU A 359 -4.88 -2.64 1.03
C GLU A 359 -5.61 -2.86 2.37
N ILE A 360 -6.39 -1.83 2.75
CA ILE A 360 -7.35 -1.86 3.85
C ILE A 360 -8.74 -2.07 3.26
N GLY A 361 -9.50 -3.00 3.81
CA GLY A 361 -10.95 -2.88 3.71
C GLY A 361 -11.61 -3.23 2.37
N SER A 362 -10.96 -3.91 1.41
CA SER A 362 -11.63 -4.40 0.18
C SER A 362 -12.13 -5.86 0.32
N SER A 363 -13.46 -6.07 0.28
CA SER A 363 -14.12 -7.39 0.14
C SER A 363 -14.28 -7.85 -1.30
N GLU A 364 -14.00 -6.98 -2.25
CA GLU A 364 -14.34 -7.21 -3.64
C GLU A 364 -13.35 -8.19 -4.31
N LYS A 365 -13.87 -9.10 -5.14
CA LYS A 365 -13.08 -10.10 -5.89
C LYS A 365 -12.03 -9.40 -6.76
N ILE A 366 -10.76 -9.81 -6.65
CA ILE A 366 -9.65 -9.20 -7.42
C ILE A 366 -9.88 -9.29 -8.93
N GLU A 367 -10.63 -10.29 -9.41
CA GLU A 367 -10.96 -10.44 -10.83
C GLU A 367 -12.15 -9.58 -11.29
N GLU A 368 -13.11 -9.24 -10.43
CA GLU A 368 -14.30 -8.43 -10.78
C GLU A 368 -14.10 -6.92 -10.52
N VAL A 369 -13.21 -6.54 -9.59
CA VAL A 369 -12.86 -5.14 -9.29
C VAL A 369 -12.10 -4.48 -10.43
N ALA A 370 -11.28 -5.25 -11.14
CA ALA A 370 -10.55 -4.78 -12.30
C ALA A 370 -11.49 -4.41 -13.47
N GLU A 371 -12.78 -4.77 -13.45
CA GLU A 371 -13.75 -4.26 -14.42
C GLU A 371 -14.80 -3.32 -13.81
N ILE A 372 -15.16 -3.49 -12.53
CA ILE A 372 -16.27 -2.77 -11.90
C ILE A 372 -15.83 -1.47 -11.20
N LYS A 373 -14.61 -1.38 -10.64
CA LYS A 373 -14.02 -0.06 -10.27
C LYS A 373 -13.50 0.71 -11.49
N GLU A 374 -13.55 0.08 -12.68
CA GLU A 374 -13.02 0.63 -13.91
C GLU A 374 -13.96 1.60 -14.66
N LEU A 375 -15.16 1.85 -14.14
CA LEU A 375 -16.16 2.75 -14.72
C LEU A 375 -16.73 3.73 -13.68
N PHE A 376 -17.50 4.72 -14.12
CA PHE A 376 -18.41 5.47 -13.24
C PHE A 376 -19.41 4.50 -12.57
N PRO A 377 -20.05 4.86 -11.44
CA PRO A 377 -21.02 3.98 -10.77
C PRO A 377 -22.00 3.37 -11.78
N ILE A 378 -21.98 2.04 -11.89
CA ILE A 378 -22.65 1.32 -12.99
C ILE A 378 -24.17 1.48 -12.91
N GLU A 379 -24.69 1.61 -11.69
CA GLU A 379 -26.08 1.89 -11.40
C GLU A 379 -26.53 3.19 -12.05
N ILE A 380 -25.66 4.21 -12.10
CA ILE A 380 -25.92 5.49 -12.76
C ILE A 380 -25.77 5.37 -14.27
N LEU A 381 -24.70 4.72 -14.75
CA LEU A 381 -24.47 4.59 -16.19
C LEU A 381 -25.58 3.83 -16.92
N LYS A 382 -26.20 2.84 -16.26
CA LYS A 382 -27.36 2.10 -16.80
C LYS A 382 -28.60 2.97 -17.00
N MET A 383 -28.69 4.13 -16.35
CA MET A 383 -29.80 5.08 -16.50
C MET A 383 -29.57 6.11 -17.63
N LEU A 384 -28.41 6.06 -18.29
CA LEU A 384 -28.02 7.01 -19.32
C LEU A 384 -27.89 6.29 -20.68
N PRO A 385 -28.37 6.91 -21.77
CA PRO A 385 -28.14 6.37 -23.10
C PRO A 385 -26.65 6.35 -23.46
N GLU A 386 -26.21 5.27 -24.08
CA GLU A 386 -24.83 5.14 -24.56
C GLU A 386 -24.60 6.02 -25.80
N ALA A 387 -23.46 6.69 -25.86
CA ALA A 387 -23.02 7.46 -27.00
C ALA A 387 -22.86 6.55 -28.24
N GLU A 388 -23.33 7.03 -29.38
CA GLU A 388 -23.02 6.48 -30.68
C GLU A 388 -21.57 6.86 -31.02
N SER A 389 -20.63 5.96 -30.74
CA SER A 389 -19.21 6.31 -30.79
C SER A 389 -18.70 6.46 -32.22
N SER A 390 -18.21 7.67 -32.54
CA SER A 390 -17.40 7.98 -33.74
C SER A 390 -15.90 7.80 -33.51
N PHE A 391 -15.46 7.39 -32.30
CA PHE A 391 -14.06 7.30 -31.91
C PHE A 391 -13.68 5.87 -31.50
N PRO A 392 -12.88 5.15 -32.31
CA PRO A 392 -12.41 3.81 -31.96
C PRO A 392 -11.71 3.80 -30.59
N GLY A 393 -12.19 2.96 -29.67
CA GLY A 393 -11.61 2.81 -28.33
C GLY A 393 -12.20 3.71 -27.24
N MET A 394 -13.22 4.52 -27.53
CA MET A 394 -13.89 5.38 -26.55
C MET A 394 -15.37 5.00 -26.40
N LYS A 395 -15.80 4.82 -25.15
CA LYS A 395 -17.19 4.61 -24.74
C LYS A 395 -17.69 5.84 -23.99
N GLY A 396 -18.94 6.22 -24.22
CA GLY A 396 -19.55 7.38 -23.59
C GLY A 396 -20.98 7.10 -23.11
N TRP A 397 -21.42 7.79 -22.06
CA TRP A 397 -22.81 7.82 -21.61
C TRP A 397 -23.27 9.26 -21.50
N VAL A 398 -24.44 9.57 -22.05
CA VAL A 398 -24.88 10.96 -22.25
C VAL A 398 -26.04 11.30 -21.31
N HIS A 399 -25.90 12.37 -20.56
CA HIS A 399 -27.01 13.03 -19.90
C HIS A 399 -27.45 14.25 -20.73
N GLN A 400 -28.72 14.26 -21.10
CA GLN A 400 -29.31 15.28 -21.96
C GLN A 400 -29.93 16.41 -21.12
N GLY A 401 -29.37 17.62 -21.22
CA GLY A 401 -29.95 18.84 -20.67
C GLY A 401 -30.66 19.68 -21.74
N GLU A 402 -31.35 20.75 -21.31
CA GLU A 402 -32.06 21.65 -22.24
C GLU A 402 -31.12 22.45 -23.16
N LYS A 403 -29.96 22.86 -22.64
CA LYS A 403 -28.97 23.69 -23.35
C LYS A 403 -27.59 23.07 -23.41
N THR A 404 -27.38 21.98 -22.69
CA THR A 404 -26.08 21.34 -22.52
C THR A 404 -26.22 19.83 -22.64
N GLN A 405 -25.11 19.18 -22.97
CA GLN A 405 -24.94 17.74 -22.80
C GLN A 405 -23.77 17.49 -21.86
N VAL A 406 -23.97 16.55 -20.93
CA VAL A 406 -22.90 16.04 -20.08
C VAL A 406 -22.57 14.64 -20.54
N VAL A 407 -21.30 14.35 -20.79
CA VAL A 407 -20.86 13.06 -21.30
C VAL A 407 -19.82 12.46 -20.37
N PHE A 408 -20.08 11.22 -19.96
CA PHE A 408 -19.19 10.42 -19.14
C PHE A 408 -18.35 9.54 -20.06
N TRP A 409 -17.07 9.87 -20.22
CA TRP A 409 -16.18 9.17 -21.14
C TRP A 409 -15.33 8.11 -20.44
N TYR A 410 -15.10 6.99 -21.15
CA TYR A 410 -14.16 5.95 -20.75
C TYR A 410 -13.40 5.42 -21.96
N SER A 411 -12.09 5.25 -21.82
CA SER A 411 -11.25 4.54 -22.79
C SER A 411 -10.26 3.62 -22.09
N LYS A 412 -10.33 2.31 -22.39
CA LYS A 412 -9.41 1.30 -21.86
C LYS A 412 -8.03 1.39 -22.50
N GLU A 413 -7.98 1.43 -23.83
CA GLU A 413 -6.72 1.44 -24.59
C GLU A 413 -6.15 2.84 -24.84
N GLY A 414 -6.86 3.89 -24.40
CA GLY A 414 -6.60 5.26 -24.81
C GLY A 414 -7.12 5.52 -26.22
N CYS A 415 -7.16 6.79 -26.60
CA CYS A 415 -7.65 7.21 -27.91
C CYS A 415 -7.03 8.53 -28.34
N ILE A 416 -7.18 8.84 -29.63
CA ILE A 416 -6.80 10.12 -30.20
C ILE A 416 -8.07 10.73 -30.80
N CYS A 417 -8.45 11.90 -30.29
CA CYS A 417 -9.42 12.76 -30.94
C CYS A 417 -8.68 13.68 -31.91
N LYS A 418 -8.98 13.56 -33.21
CA LYS A 418 -8.36 14.39 -34.25
C LYS A 418 -8.78 15.84 -34.09
N GLU A 419 -7.99 16.74 -34.67
CA GLU A 419 -8.30 18.16 -34.65
C GLU A 419 -9.67 18.45 -35.27
N HIS A 420 -10.49 19.19 -34.53
CA HIS A 420 -11.79 19.68 -34.94
C HIS A 420 -12.15 20.96 -34.18
N PHE A 421 -13.35 21.48 -34.39
CA PHE A 421 -13.88 22.64 -33.67
C PHE A 421 -15.41 22.58 -33.66
N HIS A 422 -16.03 23.32 -32.74
CA HIS A 422 -17.48 23.52 -32.66
C HIS A 422 -17.80 24.97 -32.26
N SER A 423 -18.98 25.46 -32.64
CA SER A 423 -19.39 26.87 -32.48
C SER A 423 -19.82 27.27 -31.07
N TYR A 424 -19.65 26.37 -30.10
CA TYR A 424 -20.01 26.53 -28.69
C TYR A 424 -18.84 26.09 -27.80
N PRO A 425 -18.78 26.53 -26.53
CA PRO A 425 -17.72 26.10 -25.62
C PRO A 425 -17.92 24.68 -25.09
N GLU A 426 -16.81 24.09 -24.65
CA GLU A 426 -16.74 22.82 -23.93
C GLU A 426 -15.90 22.99 -22.65
N TRP A 427 -16.33 22.35 -21.57
CA TRP A 427 -15.55 22.24 -20.34
C TRP A 427 -15.41 20.78 -19.95
N GLY A 428 -14.18 20.31 -19.74
CA GLY A 428 -13.89 18.93 -19.37
C GLY A 428 -13.14 18.84 -18.06
N ILE A 429 -13.36 17.75 -17.31
CA ILE A 429 -12.60 17.41 -16.11
C ILE A 429 -12.10 15.97 -16.18
N VAL A 430 -10.82 15.76 -15.87
CA VAL A 430 -10.20 14.44 -15.90
C VAL A 430 -10.49 13.71 -14.59
N VAL A 431 -11.15 12.57 -14.70
CA VAL A 431 -11.53 11.72 -13.55
C VAL A 431 -10.45 10.67 -13.26
N SER A 432 -9.82 10.12 -14.29
CA SER A 432 -8.66 9.23 -14.17
C SER A 432 -7.84 9.19 -15.46
N GLY A 433 -6.55 8.84 -15.34
CA GLY A 433 -5.61 8.92 -16.45
C GLY A 433 -5.11 10.35 -16.69
N TYR A 434 -4.64 10.62 -17.90
CA TYR A 434 -4.27 11.95 -18.36
C TYR A 434 -4.69 12.15 -19.82
N THR A 435 -4.85 13.41 -20.22
CA THR A 435 -5.07 13.81 -21.61
C THR A 435 -4.12 14.93 -21.99
N GLU A 436 -3.52 14.81 -23.18
CA GLU A 436 -2.83 15.91 -23.84
C GLU A 436 -3.86 16.62 -24.73
N VAL A 437 -4.20 17.86 -24.43
CA VAL A 437 -5.11 18.67 -25.24
C VAL A 437 -4.30 19.77 -25.92
N THR A 438 -4.48 19.91 -27.23
CA THR A 438 -3.96 21.04 -28.00
C THR A 438 -5.12 21.95 -28.33
N ILE A 439 -5.06 23.24 -27.99
CA ILE A 439 -6.09 24.26 -28.26
C ILE A 439 -5.39 25.43 -28.96
N GLU A 440 -5.83 25.79 -30.17
CA GLU A 440 -5.20 26.86 -30.99
C GLU A 440 -3.67 26.70 -31.12
N GLY A 441 -3.22 25.45 -31.26
CA GLY A 441 -1.79 25.11 -31.36
C GLY A 441 -1.03 25.06 -30.03
N GLU A 442 -1.63 25.52 -28.92
CA GLU A 442 -1.04 25.40 -27.59
C GLU A 442 -1.35 24.05 -26.96
N LYS A 443 -0.31 23.29 -26.65
CA LYS A 443 -0.40 21.96 -26.06
C LYS A 443 -0.26 21.99 -24.55
N ARG A 444 -1.18 21.36 -23.83
CA ARG A 444 -1.13 21.17 -22.39
C ARG A 444 -1.58 19.77 -21.99
N ILE A 445 -0.96 19.23 -20.94
CA ILE A 445 -1.35 17.93 -20.35
C ILE A 445 -2.19 18.20 -19.11
N TYR A 446 -3.30 17.48 -18.99
CA TYR A 446 -4.25 17.52 -17.88
C TYR A 446 -4.29 16.15 -17.22
N TYR A 447 -4.10 16.12 -15.90
CA TYR A 447 -4.11 14.92 -15.07
C TYR A 447 -5.40 14.82 -14.28
N LYS A 448 -5.60 13.68 -13.60
CA LYS A 448 -6.72 13.47 -12.68
C LYS A 448 -6.94 14.68 -11.74
N GLY A 449 -8.16 15.20 -11.75
CA GLY A 449 -8.58 16.36 -10.97
C GLY A 449 -8.48 17.69 -11.72
N ASP A 450 -7.68 17.76 -12.78
CA ASP A 450 -7.57 18.97 -13.61
C ASP A 450 -8.81 19.13 -14.49
N SER A 451 -9.14 20.40 -14.77
CA SER A 451 -10.15 20.76 -15.76
C SER A 451 -9.56 21.63 -16.86
N PHE A 452 -10.19 21.58 -18.03
CA PHE A 452 -9.84 22.37 -19.21
C PHE A 452 -11.09 23.02 -19.80
N PHE A 453 -10.87 24.13 -20.50
CA PHE A 453 -11.92 24.86 -21.17
C PHE A 453 -11.51 25.07 -22.63
N ILE A 454 -12.39 24.67 -23.54
CA ILE A 454 -12.24 24.85 -24.99
C ILE A 454 -13.21 25.96 -25.41
N PRO A 455 -12.72 27.14 -25.82
CA PRO A 455 -13.58 28.21 -26.30
C PRO A 455 -14.34 27.85 -27.57
N ALA A 456 -15.46 28.53 -27.81
CA ALA A 456 -16.19 28.41 -29.06
C ALA A 456 -15.30 28.73 -30.27
N ASN A 457 -15.39 27.90 -31.30
CA ASN A 457 -14.62 27.96 -32.55
C ASN A 457 -13.12 27.68 -32.42
N ALA A 458 -12.61 27.38 -31.21
CA ALA A 458 -11.21 27.03 -31.05
C ALA A 458 -10.93 25.64 -31.67
N ARG A 459 -9.91 25.57 -32.52
CA ARG A 459 -9.40 24.28 -33.04
C ARG A 459 -8.73 23.53 -31.91
N HIS A 460 -9.15 22.29 -31.70
CA HIS A 460 -8.61 21.48 -30.65
C HIS A 460 -8.52 20.00 -31.03
N SER A 461 -7.55 19.31 -30.43
CA SER A 461 -7.34 17.86 -30.52
C SER A 461 -6.94 17.32 -29.17
N SER A 462 -7.11 16.01 -28.96
CA SER A 462 -6.72 15.38 -27.70
C SER A 462 -6.13 13.98 -27.88
N LYS A 463 -5.19 13.63 -27.00
CA LYS A 463 -4.61 12.30 -26.90
C LYS A 463 -4.75 11.82 -25.46
N MET A 464 -5.55 10.79 -25.27
CA MET A 464 -5.90 10.25 -23.97
C MET A 464 -5.05 9.02 -23.63
N SER A 465 -4.69 8.88 -22.37
CA SER A 465 -3.97 7.71 -21.85
C SER A 465 -4.82 6.43 -21.87
N LYS A 466 -4.17 5.28 -21.65
CA LYS A 466 -4.89 4.06 -21.26
C LYS A 466 -5.68 4.29 -19.97
N ASN A 467 -6.80 3.60 -19.82
CA ASN A 467 -7.73 3.70 -18.69
C ASN A 467 -8.16 5.15 -18.37
N TYR A 468 -8.34 5.97 -19.41
CA TYR A 468 -8.75 7.36 -19.30
C TYR A 468 -10.24 7.49 -18.99
N ARG A 469 -10.58 8.45 -18.12
CA ARG A 469 -11.95 8.87 -17.83
C ARG A 469 -12.05 10.38 -17.73
N ALA A 470 -13.12 10.93 -18.26
CA ALA A 470 -13.45 12.34 -18.14
C ALA A 470 -14.95 12.57 -18.09
N ILE A 471 -15.33 13.74 -17.60
CA ILE A 471 -16.67 14.29 -17.76
C ILE A 471 -16.53 15.54 -18.60
N ASP A 472 -17.18 15.56 -19.76
CA ASP A 472 -17.20 16.73 -20.63
C ASP A 472 -18.61 17.32 -20.67
N ILE A 473 -18.67 18.65 -20.58
CA ILE A 473 -19.91 19.42 -20.66
C ILE A 473 -19.83 20.28 -21.92
N PHE A 474 -20.70 19.96 -22.88
CA PHE A 474 -20.85 20.73 -24.10
C PHE A 474 -21.96 21.76 -23.92
N ALA A 475 -21.72 23.01 -24.28
CA ALA A 475 -22.76 24.05 -24.33
C ALA A 475 -23.64 23.92 -25.60
N SER A 476 -24.10 22.70 -25.85
CA SER A 476 -24.99 22.31 -26.93
C SER A 476 -25.85 21.15 -26.45
N PRO A 477 -27.17 21.14 -26.75
CA PRO A 477 -28.03 20.03 -26.41
C PRO A 477 -27.90 18.85 -27.39
N SER A 478 -27.05 18.90 -28.41
CA SER A 478 -27.01 17.85 -29.43
C SER A 478 -25.62 17.64 -30.02
N HIS A 479 -24.58 17.68 -29.19
CA HIS A 479 -23.21 17.44 -29.63
C HIS A 479 -22.98 15.95 -29.93
N ILE A 480 -23.25 15.08 -28.96
CA ILE A 480 -23.14 13.62 -29.07
C ILE A 480 -24.49 13.01 -29.44
N LYS A 481 -24.47 12.15 -30.46
CA LYS A 481 -25.59 11.26 -30.80
C LYS A 481 -25.59 10.06 -29.87
N VAL A 482 -26.77 9.57 -29.54
CA VAL A 482 -26.96 8.40 -28.69
C VAL A 482 -27.49 7.22 -29.48
N LYS A 483 -27.12 5.99 -29.10
CA LYS A 483 -27.70 4.78 -29.67
C LYS A 483 -29.21 4.76 -29.36
N LYS A 484 -30.03 4.40 -30.34
CA LYS A 484 -31.47 4.18 -30.11
C LYS A 484 -31.64 2.99 -29.17
N GLU A 485 -32.49 3.13 -28.15
CA GLU A 485 -32.87 2.02 -27.28
C GLU A 485 -33.47 0.89 -28.12
N VAL A 486 -33.04 -0.34 -27.83
CA VAL A 486 -33.77 -1.54 -28.25
C VAL A 486 -34.90 -1.67 -27.23
N GLU A 487 -36.14 -1.45 -27.66
CA GLU A 487 -37.33 -1.80 -26.86
C GLU A 487 -37.21 -3.27 -26.46
N TYR A 488 -36.98 -3.53 -25.18
CA TYR A 488 -37.32 -4.84 -24.64
C TYR A 488 -38.83 -4.78 -24.39
N ASP A 489 -39.59 -5.50 -25.22
CA ASP A 489 -41.01 -5.77 -24.98
C ASP A 489 -41.19 -6.24 -23.52
N ASN A 490 -42.17 -5.61 -22.86
CA ASN A 490 -42.50 -5.74 -21.44
C ASN A 490 -42.62 -7.17 -20.91
#